data_AF-A0A438BJQ9-F1
#
_entry.id   AF-A0A438BJQ9-F1
#
_cell.length_a   1.000
_cell.length_b   1.000
_cell.length_c   1.000
_cell.angle_alpha   90.00
_cell.angle_beta   90.00
_cell.angle_gamma   90.00
#
_symmetry.space_group_name_H-M   'P 1'
#
loop_
_entity.id
_entity.type
_entity.pdbx_description
1 polymer ?
#
loop_
_entity_poly.entity_id
_entity_poly.type
_entity_poly.pdbx_seq_one_letter_code
_entity_poly.pdbx_strand_id
1 'polypeptide(L)'
;MLPNTRPRHLVFRSRLRHDVGDLVPVRAVPGGQPLVPVPRHLRLLGVDRSGYVRTGRRSRPHDLHPGGRRRIHRFCEANRVVAGRFRVVGGPLGEELGWRGFTLPRLQQRFHPVVATLVLGLLWVGWHAPIWFSNNWTTLSVQNVLFYTVFMLAASFQYTWIYNNTRGSILIAVIVHASMDAFPNMVLFKMFPALAEQTSFGVNRLYVALAVGLGLAAIALIAATKGRLGLPAGATPPGAPVTGRKAESSATPVADDSERPSPA
;
A
#
# COMPACT_ATOMS: atom_id res chain seq x y z
N MET A 1 -48.45 51.58 -33.54
CA MET A 1 -47.29 52.28 -32.95
C MET A 1 -46.87 51.52 -31.71
N LEU A 2 -45.69 50.89 -31.72
CA LEU A 2 -44.81 50.50 -30.61
C LEU A 2 -43.56 49.85 -31.26
N PRO A 3 -42.35 49.99 -30.68
CA PRO A 3 -41.14 50.22 -31.47
C PRO A 3 -40.17 49.03 -31.57
N ASN A 4 -39.43 49.07 -32.67
CA ASN A 4 -38.27 48.29 -33.05
C ASN A 4 -37.11 48.51 -32.06
N THR A 5 -36.57 47.44 -31.45
CA THR A 5 -35.31 47.49 -30.68
C THR A 5 -34.38 46.37 -31.14
N ARG A 6 -33.27 46.76 -31.77
CA ARG A 6 -32.12 45.89 -32.09
C ARG A 6 -31.23 45.75 -30.85
N PRO A 7 -30.65 44.58 -30.56
CA PRO A 7 -29.65 44.45 -29.50
C PRO A 7 -28.27 44.95 -29.96
N ARG A 8 -27.65 45.79 -29.11
CA ARG A 8 -26.28 46.29 -29.25
C ARG A 8 -25.30 45.24 -28.71
N HIS A 9 -24.35 44.80 -29.54
CA HIS A 9 -23.22 43.98 -29.12
C HIS A 9 -22.23 44.82 -28.31
N LEU A 10 -21.93 44.37 -27.09
CA LEU A 10 -20.92 44.93 -26.21
C LEU A 10 -19.54 44.54 -26.72
N VAL A 11 -18.74 45.50 -27.16
CA VAL A 11 -17.34 45.31 -27.54
C VAL A 11 -16.47 45.57 -26.30
N PHE A 12 -15.92 44.51 -25.71
CA PHE A 12 -14.89 44.63 -24.67
C PHE A 12 -13.52 44.45 -25.33
N ARG A 13 -12.80 45.57 -25.56
CA ARG A 13 -11.39 45.57 -25.95
C ARG A 13 -10.54 45.59 -24.68
N SER A 14 -9.95 44.47 -24.28
CA SER A 14 -8.81 44.46 -23.37
C SER A 14 -7.51 44.40 -24.19
N ARG A 15 -6.68 45.42 -23.98
CA ARG A 15 -5.38 45.63 -24.60
C ARG A 15 -4.33 45.16 -23.59
N LEU A 16 -3.75 43.97 -23.78
CA LEU A 16 -2.54 43.51 -23.10
C LEU A 16 -1.65 42.84 -24.15
N ARG A 17 -0.67 43.60 -24.64
CA ARG A 17 0.55 43.09 -25.26
C ARG A 17 1.63 43.21 -24.18
N HIS A 18 2.30 42.11 -23.87
CA HIS A 18 3.76 42.04 -23.88
C HIS A 18 4.22 40.57 -23.80
N ASP A 19 5.16 40.27 -24.70
CA ASP A 19 6.16 39.19 -24.69
C ASP A 19 5.71 37.72 -24.84
N VAL A 20 5.42 37.35 -26.09
CA VAL A 20 5.70 36.00 -26.60
C VAL A 20 6.71 36.16 -27.72
N GLY A 21 7.95 35.77 -27.47
CA GLY A 21 9.02 35.76 -28.45
C GLY A 21 8.69 34.89 -29.65
N ASP A 22 8.83 35.49 -30.83
CA ASP A 22 9.14 34.91 -32.14
C ASP A 22 8.77 33.43 -32.36
N LEU A 23 7.50 33.19 -32.66
CA LEU A 23 7.09 32.02 -33.42
C LEU A 23 7.29 32.32 -34.92
N VAL A 24 8.32 31.70 -35.49
CA VAL A 24 8.56 31.64 -36.93
C VAL A 24 7.29 31.15 -37.65
N PRO A 25 6.84 31.81 -38.73
CA PRO A 25 5.63 31.39 -39.43
C PRO A 25 5.86 30.03 -40.10
N VAL A 26 5.09 29.03 -39.67
CA VAL A 26 5.03 27.72 -40.32
C VAL A 26 4.34 27.90 -41.67
N ARG A 27 5.13 27.88 -42.76
CA ARG A 27 4.60 27.76 -44.11
C ARG A 27 3.96 26.38 -44.22
N ALA A 28 2.64 26.31 -44.20
CA ALA A 28 1.90 25.07 -44.38
C ALA A 28 2.16 24.52 -45.79
N VAL A 29 2.91 23.41 -45.87
CA VAL A 29 2.98 22.58 -47.08
C VAL A 29 1.76 21.66 -47.05
N PRO A 30 0.87 21.68 -48.07
CA PRO A 30 -0.28 20.78 -48.08
C PRO A 30 0.20 19.32 -48.16
N GLY A 31 -0.09 18.52 -47.13
CA GLY A 31 0.14 17.06 -47.11
C GLY A 31 1.23 16.51 -46.17
N GLY A 32 1.86 17.31 -45.31
CA GLY A 32 2.89 16.85 -44.35
C GLY A 32 2.48 16.95 -42.88
N GLN A 33 2.74 15.91 -42.07
CA GLN A 33 2.52 15.89 -40.62
C GLN A 33 3.48 16.84 -39.87
N PRO A 34 3.05 17.51 -38.78
CA PRO A 34 3.86 18.51 -38.08
C PRO A 34 5.01 17.88 -37.25
N LEU A 35 6.19 18.48 -37.32
CA LEU A 35 7.40 18.10 -36.58
C LEU A 35 7.42 18.79 -35.20
N VAL A 36 7.58 18.02 -34.11
CA VAL A 36 7.68 18.53 -32.74
C VAL A 36 9.16 18.58 -32.31
N PRO A 37 9.67 19.71 -31.76
CA PRO A 37 11.06 19.81 -31.30
C PRO A 37 11.30 19.07 -29.97
N VAL A 38 12.44 18.37 -29.86
CA VAL A 38 12.84 17.58 -28.68
C VAL A 38 13.68 18.43 -27.70
N PRO A 39 13.43 18.36 -26.37
CA PRO A 39 14.22 19.06 -25.36
C PRO A 39 15.70 18.63 -25.30
N ARG A 40 16.59 19.59 -25.02
CA ARG A 40 18.07 19.44 -25.09
C ARG A 40 18.69 18.36 -24.18
N HIS A 41 18.02 17.88 -23.15
CA HIS A 41 18.58 16.88 -22.21
C HIS A 41 18.54 15.43 -22.72
N LEU A 42 17.92 15.17 -23.88
CA LEU A 42 17.81 13.83 -24.49
C LEU A 42 18.89 13.55 -25.57
N ARG A 43 19.96 14.35 -25.66
CA ARG A 43 20.98 14.28 -26.73
C ARG A 43 22.00 13.14 -26.63
N LEU A 44 21.95 12.25 -25.64
CA LEU A 44 23.02 11.28 -25.34
C LEU A 44 22.73 9.83 -25.72
N LEU A 45 21.82 9.59 -26.68
CA LEU A 45 21.65 8.27 -27.29
C LEU A 45 21.67 8.44 -28.81
N GLY A 46 22.85 8.20 -29.40
CA GLY A 46 23.15 8.09 -30.83
C GLY A 46 22.05 8.54 -31.80
N VAL A 47 22.11 9.80 -32.22
CA VAL A 47 21.29 10.35 -33.31
C VAL A 47 22.23 10.89 -34.39
N ASP A 48 21.94 10.50 -35.62
CA ASP A 48 22.51 11.07 -36.85
C ASP A 48 22.43 12.61 -36.85
N ARG A 49 23.39 13.29 -37.51
CA ARG A 49 23.65 14.74 -37.47
C ARG A 49 22.49 15.62 -38.00
N SER A 50 21.35 15.04 -38.36
CA SER A 50 20.21 15.73 -38.96
C SER A 50 19.12 16.17 -37.97
N GLY A 51 19.12 15.71 -36.71
CA GLY A 51 18.26 16.29 -35.66
C GLY A 51 16.74 16.05 -35.78
N TYR A 52 16.28 15.15 -36.65
CA TYR A 52 14.86 14.79 -36.78
C TYR A 52 14.63 13.28 -36.60
N VAL A 53 13.61 12.89 -35.83
CA VAL A 53 13.16 11.49 -35.70
C VAL A 53 12.09 11.22 -36.76
N ARG A 54 12.36 10.26 -37.66
CA ARG A 54 11.40 9.78 -38.66
C ARG A 54 10.32 8.93 -37.97
N THR A 55 9.18 9.51 -37.67
CA THR A 55 8.00 8.79 -37.16
C THR A 55 7.37 7.99 -38.30
N GLY A 56 7.76 6.71 -38.44
CA GLY A 56 7.19 5.87 -39.51
C GLY A 56 7.53 4.39 -39.50
N ARG A 57 8.41 3.90 -38.61
CA ARG A 57 8.59 2.45 -38.43
C ARG A 57 8.36 2.09 -36.97
N ARG A 58 7.32 1.30 -36.69
CA ARG A 58 7.34 0.42 -35.53
C ARG A 58 8.52 -0.54 -35.75
N SER A 59 9.69 -0.20 -35.24
CA SER A 59 10.81 -1.12 -35.20
C SER A 59 10.37 -2.30 -34.38
N ARG A 60 10.24 -3.47 -35.03
CA ARG A 60 9.91 -4.69 -34.30
C ARG A 60 11.12 -5.00 -33.40
N PRO A 61 10.93 -5.65 -32.24
CA PRO A 61 12.04 -5.94 -31.32
C PRO A 61 13.21 -6.73 -31.94
N HIS A 62 13.01 -7.30 -33.13
CA HIS A 62 14.04 -7.95 -33.94
C HIS A 62 15.06 -7.00 -34.59
N ASP A 63 14.79 -5.70 -34.70
CA ASP A 63 15.66 -4.73 -35.39
C ASP A 63 16.73 -4.07 -34.49
N LEU A 64 16.73 -4.38 -33.19
CA LEU A 64 17.70 -3.81 -32.23
C LEU A 64 19.01 -4.63 -32.21
N HIS A 65 20.14 -3.94 -32.37
CA HIS A 65 21.49 -4.50 -32.16
C HIS A 65 21.56 -5.19 -30.78
N PRO A 66 22.22 -6.34 -30.61
CA PRO A 66 22.20 -7.14 -29.38
C PRO A 66 22.54 -6.34 -28.10
N GLY A 67 23.40 -5.33 -28.21
CA GLY A 67 23.77 -4.44 -27.10
C GLY A 67 22.67 -3.46 -26.66
N GLY A 68 21.73 -3.10 -27.55
CA GLY A 68 20.57 -2.26 -27.24
C GLY A 68 19.51 -3.01 -26.43
N ARG A 69 19.23 -4.26 -26.80
CA ARG A 69 18.29 -5.13 -26.05
C ARG A 69 18.75 -5.38 -24.62
N ARG A 70 20.05 -5.67 -24.42
CA ARG A 70 20.63 -5.89 -23.08
C ARG A 70 20.63 -4.63 -22.20
N ARG A 71 20.69 -3.44 -22.79
CA ARG A 71 20.59 -2.16 -22.04
C ARG A 71 19.16 -1.86 -21.61
N ILE A 72 18.18 -2.09 -22.49
CA ILE A 72 16.76 -1.92 -22.16
C ILE A 72 16.34 -2.94 -21.08
N HIS A 73 16.75 -4.21 -21.20
CA HIS A 73 16.49 -5.21 -20.17
C HIS A 73 17.07 -4.84 -18.81
N ARG A 74 18.34 -4.40 -18.75
CA ARG A 74 18.97 -3.97 -17.48
C ARG A 74 18.30 -2.74 -16.89
N PHE A 75 17.86 -1.79 -17.72
CA PHE A 75 17.11 -0.63 -17.27
C PHE A 75 15.73 -1.01 -16.71
N CYS A 76 15.01 -1.92 -17.36
CA CYS A 76 13.73 -2.44 -16.86
C CYS A 76 13.87 -3.27 -15.58
N GLU A 77 14.93 -4.07 -15.45
CA GLU A 77 15.22 -4.82 -14.23
C GLU A 77 15.63 -3.92 -13.07
N ALA A 78 16.50 -2.93 -13.30
CA ALA A 78 16.87 -1.95 -12.29
C ALA A 78 15.64 -1.19 -11.76
N ASN A 79 14.73 -0.77 -12.66
CA ASN A 79 13.48 -0.13 -12.26
C ASN A 79 12.53 -1.07 -11.51
N ARG A 80 12.50 -2.38 -11.82
CA ARG A 80 11.73 -3.37 -11.06
C ARG A 80 12.27 -3.59 -9.65
N VAL A 81 13.60 -3.63 -9.49
CA VAL A 81 14.25 -3.80 -8.18
C VAL A 81 14.08 -2.56 -7.30
N VAL A 82 14.19 -1.37 -7.89
CA VAL A 82 13.95 -0.09 -7.18
C VAL A 82 12.47 0.05 -6.80
N ALA A 83 11.54 -0.29 -7.70
CA ALA A 83 10.11 -0.32 -7.39
C ALA A 83 9.75 -1.36 -6.32
N GLY A 84 10.44 -2.51 -6.30
CA GLY A 84 10.29 -3.53 -5.25
C GLY A 84 10.78 -3.06 -3.87
N ARG A 85 11.91 -2.34 -3.81
CA ARG A 85 12.43 -1.74 -2.56
C ARG A 85 11.50 -0.67 -1.99
N PHE A 86 10.89 0.16 -2.82
CA PHE A 86 9.95 1.21 -2.39
C PHE A 86 8.64 0.63 -1.83
N ARG A 87 8.21 -0.55 -2.32
CA ARG A 87 6.96 -1.20 -1.88
C ARG A 87 7.06 -1.85 -0.50
N VAL A 88 8.21 -2.38 -0.10
CA VAL A 88 8.37 -3.02 1.22
C VAL A 88 8.64 -1.98 2.32
N VAL A 89 9.51 -1.01 2.03
CA VAL A 89 9.95 -0.01 3.02
C VAL A 89 8.88 1.08 3.25
N GLY A 90 8.07 1.39 2.23
CA GLY A 90 7.07 2.46 2.29
C GLY A 90 5.68 2.06 2.78
N GLY A 91 5.27 0.79 2.63
CA GLY A 91 3.93 0.32 3.01
C GLY A 91 3.95 -0.64 4.20
N PRO A 92 4.18 -1.95 3.97
CA PRO A 92 4.10 -2.97 5.01
C PRO A 92 5.00 -2.72 6.22
N LEU A 93 6.22 -2.23 6.02
CA LEU A 93 7.15 -1.96 7.12
C LEU A 93 6.59 -0.92 8.10
N GLY A 94 6.13 0.23 7.58
CA GLY A 94 5.56 1.30 8.41
C GLY A 94 4.25 0.87 9.07
N GLU A 95 3.39 0.18 8.31
CA GLU A 95 2.10 -0.30 8.82
C GLU A 95 2.27 -1.31 9.95
N GLU A 96 3.09 -2.35 9.78
CA GLU A 96 3.24 -3.38 10.81
C GLU A 96 3.92 -2.89 12.09
N LEU A 97 4.84 -1.91 11.98
CA LEU A 97 5.41 -1.25 13.14
C LEU A 97 4.32 -0.56 14.00
N GLY A 98 3.37 0.11 13.35
CA GLY A 98 2.24 0.74 14.04
C GLY A 98 1.21 -0.28 14.53
N TRP A 99 0.75 -1.16 13.65
CA TRP A 99 -0.35 -2.08 13.96
C TRP A 99 0.06 -3.18 14.92
N ARG A 100 1.13 -3.92 14.63
CA ARG A 100 1.55 -5.10 15.40
C ARG A 100 2.64 -4.73 16.41
N GLY A 101 3.48 -3.75 16.11
CA GLY A 101 4.49 -3.24 17.03
C GLY A 101 3.96 -2.33 18.14
N PHE A 102 2.84 -1.62 17.92
CA PHE A 102 2.30 -0.67 18.90
C PHE A 102 0.85 -0.95 19.32
N THR A 103 -0.07 -1.06 18.37
CA THR A 103 -1.52 -1.08 18.65
C THR A 103 -2.00 -2.43 19.19
N LEU A 104 -1.69 -3.53 18.50
CA LEU A 104 -2.13 -4.88 18.85
C LEU A 104 -1.74 -5.29 20.29
N PRO A 105 -0.48 -5.09 20.74
CA PRO A 105 -0.10 -5.52 22.10
C PRO A 105 -0.90 -4.80 23.19
N ARG A 106 -1.20 -3.52 22.98
CA ARG A 106 -2.02 -2.70 23.91
C ARG A 106 -3.48 -3.13 23.89
N LEU A 107 -4.02 -3.49 22.73
CA LEU A 107 -5.37 -4.03 22.63
C LEU A 107 -5.47 -5.40 23.31
N GLN A 108 -4.48 -6.28 23.12
CA GLN A 108 -4.44 -7.60 23.76
C GLN A 108 -4.20 -7.54 25.28
N GLN A 109 -3.67 -6.44 25.82
CA GLN A 109 -3.59 -6.22 27.27
C GLN A 109 -4.97 -5.93 27.88
N ARG A 110 -5.88 -5.32 27.11
CA ARG A 110 -7.19 -4.84 27.60
C ARG A 110 -8.34 -5.76 27.21
N PHE A 111 -8.21 -6.47 26.09
CA PHE A 111 -9.28 -7.25 25.49
C PHE A 111 -8.82 -8.67 25.18
N HIS A 112 -9.80 -9.58 25.09
CA HIS A 112 -9.55 -10.93 24.60
C HIS A 112 -8.97 -10.89 23.16
N PRO A 113 -8.05 -11.80 22.76
CA PRO A 113 -7.36 -11.72 21.46
C PRO A 113 -8.27 -11.59 20.24
N VAL A 114 -9.44 -12.24 20.26
CA VAL A 114 -10.46 -12.09 19.19
C VAL A 114 -10.96 -10.66 19.09
N VAL A 115 -11.33 -10.04 20.22
CA VAL A 115 -11.85 -8.66 20.26
C VAL A 115 -10.75 -7.67 19.90
N ALA A 116 -9.54 -7.85 20.44
CA ALA A 116 -8.38 -7.05 20.08
C ALA A 116 -8.10 -7.07 18.56
N THR A 117 -8.18 -8.26 17.95
CA THR A 117 -7.99 -8.44 16.52
C THR A 117 -9.10 -7.81 15.70
N LEU A 118 -10.36 -7.96 16.11
CA LEU A 118 -11.50 -7.37 15.41
C LEU A 118 -11.41 -5.84 15.39
N VAL A 119 -11.13 -5.23 16.55
CA VAL A 119 -10.94 -3.78 16.65
C VAL A 119 -9.78 -3.32 15.77
N LEU A 120 -8.63 -4.00 15.84
CA LEU A 120 -7.49 -3.67 14.99
C LEU A 120 -7.83 -3.80 13.50
N GLY A 121 -8.51 -4.87 13.11
CA GLY A 121 -8.90 -5.11 11.72
C GLY A 121 -9.84 -4.02 11.19
N LEU A 122 -10.79 -3.55 12.00
CA LEU A 122 -11.67 -2.43 11.62
C LEU A 122 -10.91 -1.12 11.47
N LEU A 123 -9.98 -0.82 12.38
CA LEU A 123 -9.09 0.35 12.26
C LEU A 123 -8.27 0.27 10.97
N TRP A 124 -7.77 -0.91 10.65
CA TRP A 124 -6.98 -1.14 9.44
C TRP A 124 -7.82 -1.01 8.17
N VAL A 125 -9.06 -1.51 8.15
CA VAL A 125 -10.01 -1.25 7.04
C VAL A 125 -10.24 0.25 6.85
N GLY A 126 -10.45 0.99 7.94
CA GLY A 126 -10.60 2.45 7.89
C GLY A 126 -9.36 3.17 7.36
N TRP A 127 -8.16 2.72 7.74
CA TRP A 127 -6.89 3.24 7.23
C TRP A 127 -6.78 3.12 5.70
N HIS A 128 -7.33 2.06 5.12
CA HIS A 128 -7.34 1.85 3.67
C HIS A 128 -8.45 2.59 2.92
N ALA A 129 -9.36 3.30 3.60
CA ALA A 129 -10.46 4.02 2.95
C ALA A 129 -10.01 5.00 1.83
N PRO A 130 -8.88 5.74 1.95
CA PRO A 130 -8.43 6.65 0.88
C PRO A 130 -8.12 5.96 -0.45
N ILE A 131 -7.76 4.66 -0.46
CA ILE A 131 -7.36 3.95 -1.68
C ILE A 131 -8.48 3.90 -2.72
N TRP A 132 -9.73 3.88 -2.25
CA TRP A 132 -10.93 3.82 -3.10
C TRP A 132 -11.12 5.06 -3.96
N PHE A 133 -10.50 6.18 -3.59
CA PHE A 133 -10.57 7.45 -4.31
C PHE A 133 -9.38 7.67 -5.25
N SER A 134 -8.42 6.73 -5.30
CA SER A 134 -7.18 6.88 -6.08
C SER A 134 -7.33 6.60 -7.58
N ASN A 135 -8.50 6.16 -8.05
CA ASN A 135 -8.80 5.69 -9.42
C ASN A 135 -7.86 4.60 -9.99
N ASN A 136 -6.87 4.14 -9.22
CA ASN A 136 -5.85 3.16 -9.62
C ASN A 136 -6.11 1.78 -9.00
N TRP A 137 -7.31 1.55 -8.48
CA TRP A 137 -7.70 0.34 -7.77
C TRP A 137 -9.00 -0.25 -8.35
N THR A 138 -9.75 -1.03 -7.57
CA THR A 138 -11.07 -1.53 -7.97
C THR A 138 -12.15 -0.44 -7.89
N THR A 139 -13.24 -0.64 -8.62
CA THR A 139 -14.43 0.22 -8.59
C THR A 139 -15.00 0.33 -7.17
N LEU A 140 -15.24 1.56 -6.72
CA LEU A 140 -15.96 1.83 -5.48
C LEU A 140 -17.42 1.41 -5.63
N SER A 141 -17.80 0.35 -4.92
CA SER A 141 -19.18 -0.11 -4.79
C SER A 141 -19.39 -0.61 -3.37
N VAL A 142 -20.63 -0.55 -2.89
CA VAL A 142 -20.98 -1.08 -1.55
C VAL A 142 -20.55 -2.54 -1.43
N GLN A 143 -20.78 -3.34 -2.46
CA GLN A 143 -20.43 -4.75 -2.45
C GLN A 143 -18.90 -4.95 -2.38
N ASN A 144 -18.11 -4.21 -3.16
CA ASN A 144 -16.65 -4.32 -3.10
C ASN A 144 -16.11 -3.92 -1.72
N VAL A 145 -16.65 -2.86 -1.11
CA VAL A 145 -16.25 -2.44 0.25
C VAL A 145 -16.60 -3.50 1.29
N LEU A 146 -17.77 -4.12 1.21
CA LEU A 146 -18.18 -5.19 2.12
C LEU A 146 -17.25 -6.42 2.02
N PHE A 147 -17.03 -6.94 0.81
CA PHE A 147 -16.17 -8.11 0.63
C PHE A 147 -14.71 -7.81 0.97
N TYR A 148 -14.22 -6.60 0.66
CA TYR A 148 -12.91 -6.15 1.10
C TYR A 148 -12.80 -6.10 2.63
N THR A 149 -13.84 -5.60 3.32
CA THR A 149 -13.88 -5.55 4.78
C THR A 149 -13.81 -6.96 5.38
N VAL A 150 -14.61 -7.90 4.88
CA VAL A 150 -14.58 -9.30 5.33
C VAL A 150 -13.21 -9.93 5.12
N PHE A 151 -12.62 -9.72 3.94
CA PHE A 151 -11.26 -10.16 3.63
C PHE A 151 -10.23 -9.59 4.62
N MET A 152 -10.23 -8.29 4.85
CA MET A 152 -9.27 -7.60 5.73
C MET A 152 -9.41 -8.04 7.19
N LEU A 153 -10.65 -8.22 7.67
CA LEU A 153 -10.91 -8.75 8.99
C LEU A 153 -10.39 -10.18 9.12
N ALA A 154 -10.67 -11.04 8.14
CA ALA A 154 -10.16 -12.40 8.11
C ALA A 154 -8.62 -12.41 8.14
N ALA A 155 -7.97 -11.67 7.24
CA ALA A 155 -6.52 -11.50 7.17
C ALA A 155 -5.92 -11.07 8.52
N SER A 156 -6.59 -10.17 9.24
CA SER A 156 -6.16 -9.71 10.56
C SER A 156 -6.06 -10.84 11.59
N PHE A 157 -6.94 -11.84 11.54
CA PHE A 157 -6.85 -13.03 12.41
C PHE A 157 -5.62 -13.87 12.10
N GLN A 158 -5.29 -14.07 10.83
CA GLN A 158 -4.06 -14.77 10.46
C GLN A 158 -2.82 -14.00 10.94
N TYR A 159 -2.79 -12.67 10.75
CA TYR A 159 -1.64 -11.86 11.14
C TYR A 159 -1.44 -11.84 12.65
N THR A 160 -2.52 -11.67 13.43
CA THR A 160 -2.44 -11.74 14.89
C THR A 160 -1.94 -13.11 15.34
N TRP A 161 -2.44 -14.20 14.75
CA TRP A 161 -1.99 -15.54 15.09
C TRP A 161 -0.50 -15.75 14.79
N ILE A 162 -0.02 -15.33 13.60
CA ILE A 162 1.39 -15.41 13.24
C ILE A 162 2.24 -14.56 14.18
N TYR A 163 1.83 -13.31 14.46
CA TYR A 163 2.54 -12.41 15.36
C TYR A 163 2.69 -13.02 16.77
N ASN A 164 1.62 -13.56 17.34
CA ASN A 164 1.66 -14.18 18.66
C ASN A 164 2.55 -15.43 18.69
N ASN A 165 2.44 -16.32 17.69
CA ASN A 165 3.24 -17.55 17.65
C ASN A 165 4.72 -17.30 17.35
N THR A 166 5.05 -16.21 16.67
CA THR A 166 6.42 -15.79 16.43
C THR A 166 7.00 -14.95 17.58
N ARG A 167 6.35 -14.95 18.75
CA ARG A 167 6.74 -14.20 19.95
C ARG A 167 6.85 -12.70 19.71
N GLY A 168 6.00 -12.15 18.84
CA GLY A 168 5.95 -10.72 18.52
C GLY A 168 6.91 -10.29 17.41
N SER A 169 7.28 -11.18 16.49
CA SER A 169 8.21 -10.83 15.42
C SER A 169 7.56 -9.91 14.39
N ILE A 170 7.88 -8.61 14.47
CA ILE A 170 7.43 -7.61 13.50
C ILE A 170 7.99 -7.91 12.12
N LEU A 171 9.23 -8.42 12.02
CA LEU A 171 9.83 -8.78 10.73
C LEU A 171 9.00 -9.83 9.99
N ILE A 172 8.52 -10.86 10.68
CA ILE A 172 7.67 -11.88 10.06
C ILE A 172 6.33 -11.27 9.65
N ALA A 173 5.73 -10.41 10.47
CA ALA A 173 4.50 -9.71 10.11
C ALA A 173 4.68 -8.87 8.83
N VAL A 174 5.80 -8.15 8.69
CA VAL A 174 6.14 -7.36 7.50
C VAL A 174 6.30 -8.25 6.27
N ILE A 175 6.96 -9.40 6.39
CA ILE A 175 7.15 -10.34 5.28
C ILE A 175 5.80 -10.92 4.84
N VAL A 176 4.95 -11.32 5.77
CA VAL A 176 3.60 -11.84 5.47
C VAL A 176 2.76 -10.77 4.80
N HIS A 177 2.81 -9.52 5.29
CA HIS A 177 2.12 -8.40 4.68
C HIS A 177 2.60 -8.10 3.27
N ALA A 178 3.90 -7.91 3.07
CA ALA A 178 4.47 -7.70 1.75
C ALA A 178 4.14 -8.85 0.78
N SER A 179 4.08 -10.08 1.29
CA SER A 179 3.69 -11.25 0.49
C SER A 179 2.23 -11.19 0.06
N MET A 180 1.31 -10.80 0.96
CA MET A 180 -0.11 -10.64 0.63
C MET A 180 -0.35 -9.56 -0.44
N ASP A 181 0.41 -8.47 -0.41
CA ASP A 181 0.29 -7.40 -1.41
C ASP A 181 0.89 -7.79 -2.77
N ALA A 182 2.04 -8.47 -2.72
CA ALA A 182 2.80 -8.82 -3.91
C ALA A 182 2.21 -10.01 -4.67
N PHE A 183 1.76 -11.05 -3.94
CA PHE A 183 1.37 -12.33 -4.52
C PHE A 183 0.24 -12.23 -5.57
N PRO A 184 -0.86 -11.47 -5.34
CA PRO A 184 -1.91 -11.30 -6.34
C PRO A 184 -1.38 -10.78 -7.68
N ASN A 185 -0.57 -9.72 -7.63
CA ASN A 185 -0.06 -9.01 -8.80
C ASN A 185 1.09 -9.74 -9.50
N MET A 186 1.94 -10.42 -8.74
CA MET A 186 3.14 -11.06 -9.30
C MET A 186 2.86 -12.44 -9.87
N VAL A 187 1.93 -13.19 -9.26
CA VAL A 187 1.70 -14.61 -9.55
C VAL A 187 0.23 -14.86 -9.87
N LEU A 188 -0.67 -14.54 -8.95
CA LEU A 188 -2.05 -15.05 -9.00
C LEU A 188 -2.81 -14.61 -10.25
N PHE A 189 -2.80 -13.31 -10.59
CA PHE A 189 -3.50 -12.81 -11.78
C PHE A 189 -2.89 -13.28 -13.10
N LYS A 190 -1.62 -13.68 -13.12
CA LYS A 190 -0.98 -14.23 -14.33
C LYS A 190 -1.35 -15.69 -14.55
N MET A 191 -1.44 -16.46 -13.47
CA MET A 191 -1.81 -17.87 -13.53
C MET A 191 -3.33 -18.05 -13.66
N PHE A 192 -4.10 -17.17 -13.05
CA PHE A 192 -5.57 -17.22 -13.01
C PHE A 192 -6.16 -15.85 -13.36
N PRO A 193 -6.17 -15.46 -14.66
CA PRO A 193 -6.70 -14.16 -15.10
C PRO A 193 -8.16 -13.94 -14.72
N ALA A 194 -8.95 -15.02 -14.63
CA ALA A 194 -10.34 -14.99 -14.22
C ALA A 194 -10.56 -14.38 -12.82
N LEU A 195 -9.54 -14.32 -11.95
CA LEU A 195 -9.62 -13.68 -10.63
C LEU A 195 -9.57 -12.16 -10.70
N ALA A 196 -9.06 -11.58 -11.79
CA ALA A 196 -9.07 -10.13 -12.02
C ALA A 196 -10.45 -9.63 -12.50
N GLU A 197 -11.33 -10.53 -12.93
CA GLU A 197 -12.66 -10.19 -13.44
C GLU A 197 -13.66 -9.92 -12.31
N GLN A 198 -14.71 -9.18 -12.66
CA GLN A 198 -15.86 -8.98 -11.79
C GLN A 198 -16.83 -10.16 -11.90
N THR A 199 -17.51 -10.46 -10.80
CA THR A 199 -18.69 -11.33 -10.79
C THR A 199 -19.89 -10.63 -11.42
N SER A 200 -20.95 -11.37 -11.72
CA SER A 200 -22.24 -10.81 -12.20
C SER A 200 -22.86 -9.80 -11.22
N PHE A 201 -22.43 -9.83 -9.96
CA PHE A 201 -22.85 -8.90 -8.90
C PHE A 201 -21.96 -7.65 -8.79
N GLY A 202 -20.99 -7.46 -9.69
CA GLY A 202 -20.08 -6.31 -9.66
C GLY A 202 -19.04 -6.33 -8.53
N VAL A 203 -18.71 -7.55 -8.04
CA VAL A 203 -17.68 -7.77 -7.03
C VAL A 203 -16.44 -8.40 -7.65
N ASN A 204 -15.26 -7.93 -7.27
CA ASN A 204 -14.00 -8.51 -7.71
C ASN A 204 -13.91 -9.99 -7.25
N ARG A 205 -13.70 -10.92 -8.19
CA ARG A 205 -13.66 -12.36 -7.89
C ARG A 205 -12.56 -12.73 -6.89
N LEU A 206 -11.44 -12.03 -6.90
CA LEU A 206 -10.39 -12.21 -5.91
C LEU A 206 -10.88 -11.92 -4.49
N TYR A 207 -11.66 -10.85 -4.28
CA TYR A 207 -12.17 -10.52 -2.95
C TYR A 207 -13.15 -11.56 -2.43
N VAL A 208 -14.00 -12.11 -3.30
CA VAL A 208 -14.86 -13.23 -2.94
C VAL A 208 -14.03 -14.44 -2.53
N ALA A 209 -13.04 -14.81 -3.35
CA ALA A 209 -12.16 -15.95 -3.07
C ALA A 209 -11.36 -15.78 -1.76
N LEU A 210 -10.79 -14.60 -1.52
CA LEU A 210 -10.04 -14.29 -0.31
C LEU A 210 -10.94 -14.21 0.92
N ALA A 211 -12.11 -13.58 0.82
CA ALA A 211 -13.08 -13.50 1.92
C ALA A 211 -13.54 -14.90 2.35
N VAL A 212 -13.82 -15.79 1.40
CA VAL A 212 -14.20 -17.18 1.70
C VAL A 212 -12.99 -17.94 2.25
N GLY A 213 -11.87 -17.98 1.53
CA GLY A 213 -10.71 -18.79 1.91
C GLY A 213 -10.10 -18.38 3.25
N LEU A 214 -9.80 -17.09 3.43
CA LEU A 214 -9.24 -16.57 4.68
C LEU A 214 -10.29 -16.49 5.78
N GLY A 215 -11.57 -16.30 5.45
CA GLY A 215 -12.66 -16.32 6.42
C GLY A 215 -12.83 -17.70 7.05
N LEU A 216 -12.84 -18.76 6.24
CA LEU A 216 -12.85 -20.14 6.72
C LEU A 216 -11.60 -20.44 7.55
N ALA A 217 -10.42 -20.00 7.09
CA ALA A 217 -9.18 -20.14 7.86
C ALA A 217 -9.24 -19.38 9.20
N ALA A 218 -9.84 -18.19 9.25
CA ALA A 218 -10.02 -17.43 10.48
C ALA A 218 -10.93 -18.16 11.46
N ILE A 219 -12.07 -18.69 10.99
CA ILE A 219 -12.99 -19.49 11.81
C ILE A 219 -12.27 -20.73 12.35
N ALA A 220 -11.55 -21.45 11.49
CA ALA A 220 -10.76 -22.61 11.90
C ALA A 220 -9.69 -22.25 12.94
N LEU A 221 -8.97 -21.12 12.76
CA LEU A 221 -7.98 -20.63 13.72
C LEU A 221 -8.62 -20.25 15.06
N ILE A 222 -9.76 -19.55 15.05
CA ILE A 222 -10.48 -19.19 16.27
C ILE A 222 -10.91 -20.47 17.01
N ALA A 223 -11.48 -21.45 16.30
CA ALA A 223 -11.88 -22.73 16.89
C ALA A 223 -10.67 -23.50 17.45
N ALA A 224 -9.63 -23.70 16.65
CA ALA A 224 -8.44 -24.46 17.03
C ALA A 224 -7.67 -23.83 18.20
N THR A 225 -7.66 -22.50 18.30
CA THR A 225 -6.99 -21.78 19.38
C THR A 225 -7.92 -21.46 20.56
N LYS A 226 -9.18 -21.89 20.52
CA LYS A 226 -10.22 -21.51 21.50
C LYS A 226 -10.29 -19.99 21.69
N GLY A 227 -10.10 -19.25 20.60
CA GLY A 227 -10.07 -17.79 20.54
C GLY A 227 -8.79 -17.13 21.08
N ARG A 228 -7.77 -17.89 21.49
CA ARG A 228 -6.52 -17.31 22.01
C ARG A 228 -5.60 -16.77 20.92
N LEU A 229 -5.77 -17.23 19.67
CA LEU A 229 -4.95 -16.81 18.53
C LEU A 229 -3.44 -16.90 18.80
N GLY A 230 -2.98 -17.95 19.49
CA GLY A 230 -1.56 -18.15 19.80
C GLY A 230 -1.03 -17.38 21.01
N LEU A 231 -1.85 -16.57 21.69
CA LEU A 231 -1.44 -15.91 22.94
C LEU A 231 -1.63 -16.85 24.15
N PRO A 232 -0.57 -17.22 24.90
CA PRO A 232 -0.71 -18.10 26.05
C PRO A 232 -1.56 -17.49 27.18
N ALA A 233 -2.24 -18.35 27.95
CA ALA A 233 -3.05 -17.90 29.06
C ALA A 233 -2.19 -17.24 30.15
N GLY A 234 -2.55 -16.02 30.56
CA GLY A 234 -1.81 -15.25 31.58
C GLY A 234 -0.50 -14.64 31.10
N ALA A 235 -0.11 -14.83 29.84
CA ALA A 235 1.08 -14.20 29.29
C ALA A 235 0.83 -12.72 28.97
N THR A 236 1.83 -11.90 29.25
CA THR A 236 1.87 -10.52 28.75
C THR A 236 1.97 -10.54 27.21
N PRO A 237 1.15 -9.76 26.49
CA PRO A 237 1.22 -9.72 25.03
C PRO A 237 2.62 -9.31 24.53
N PRO A 238 3.13 -9.94 23.46
CA PRO A 238 4.43 -9.57 22.89
C PRO A 238 4.46 -8.10 22.46
N GLY A 239 5.51 -7.36 22.81
CA GLY A 239 5.65 -5.94 22.47
C GLY A 239 4.81 -5.00 23.35
N ALA A 240 4.13 -5.51 24.36
CA ALA A 240 3.39 -4.66 25.28
C ALA A 240 4.35 -3.92 26.24
N PRO A 241 4.06 -2.67 26.63
CA PRO A 241 4.90 -1.93 27.57
C PRO A 241 5.01 -2.71 28.89
N VAL A 242 6.23 -2.80 29.44
CA VAL A 242 6.42 -3.27 30.82
C VAL A 242 5.85 -2.18 31.72
N THR A 243 4.59 -2.30 32.11
CA THR A 243 4.04 -1.48 33.18
C THR A 243 4.79 -1.90 34.44
N GLY A 244 5.58 -0.98 34.99
CA GLY A 244 6.43 -1.22 36.13
C GLY A 244 5.69 -2.03 37.19
N ARG A 245 6.21 -3.23 37.46
CA ARG A 245 5.93 -3.92 38.72
C ARG A 245 6.23 -2.87 39.79
N LYS A 246 5.23 -2.45 40.57
CA LYS A 246 5.50 -1.77 41.84
C LYS A 246 6.61 -2.59 42.49
N ALA A 247 7.76 -1.96 42.69
CA ALA A 247 8.78 -2.54 43.54
C ALA A 247 8.15 -2.64 44.92
N GLU A 248 7.50 -3.76 45.21
CA GLU A 248 7.38 -4.25 46.57
C GLU A 248 8.81 -4.58 47.00
N SER A 249 9.52 -3.51 47.35
CA SER A 249 10.62 -3.54 48.29
C SER A 249 10.05 -4.17 49.55
N SER A 250 10.14 -5.50 49.61
CA SER A 250 10.22 -6.22 50.88
C SER A 250 11.51 -5.74 51.54
N ALA A 251 11.44 -4.54 52.12
CA ALA A 251 12.31 -4.17 53.20
C ALA A 251 11.93 -5.11 54.34
N THR A 252 12.58 -6.27 54.39
CA THR A 252 12.82 -6.95 55.66
C THR A 252 13.37 -5.90 56.61
N PRO A 253 12.72 -5.61 57.74
CA PRO A 253 13.34 -4.81 58.78
C PRO A 253 14.60 -5.56 59.19
N VAL A 254 15.76 -4.94 58.99
CA VAL A 254 16.97 -5.39 59.68
C VAL A 254 16.65 -5.21 61.16
N ALA A 255 16.52 -6.33 61.87
CA ALA A 255 16.36 -6.31 63.32
C ALA A 255 17.60 -5.63 63.91
N ASP A 256 17.35 -4.54 64.64
CA ASP A 256 18.34 -3.86 65.47
C ASP A 256 18.68 -4.79 66.64
N ASP A 257 19.87 -5.37 66.62
CA ASP A 257 20.36 -6.37 67.57
C ASP A 257 21.05 -5.69 68.78
N SER A 258 20.52 -4.56 69.25
CA SER A 258 21.12 -3.74 70.30
C SER A 258 20.62 -4.00 71.73
N GLU A 259 19.74 -4.98 71.95
CA GLU A 259 19.32 -5.40 73.29
C GLU A 259 19.70 -6.87 73.58
N ARG A 260 20.96 -7.09 73.96
CA ARG A 260 21.31 -8.25 74.80
C ARG A 260 21.65 -7.77 76.21
N PRO A 261 20.90 -8.16 77.25
CA PRO A 261 21.36 -8.01 78.62
C PRO A 261 22.45 -9.05 78.92
N SER A 262 23.59 -8.60 79.46
CA SER A 262 24.60 -9.49 80.03
C SER A 262 24.03 -10.22 81.25
N PRO A 263 24.23 -11.54 81.39
CA PRO A 263 23.82 -12.27 82.58
C PRO A 263 24.84 -12.11 83.71
N ALA A 264 24.30 -11.95 84.93
CA ALA A 264 24.82 -12.17 86.28
C ALA A 264 26.29 -11.81 86.59
#